data_AF-A0A3D1V231-F1
#
_entry.id   AF-A0A3D1V231-F1
#
_cell.length_a   1.000
_cell.length_b   1.000
_cell.length_c   1.000
_cell.angle_alpha   90.00
_cell.angle_beta   90.00
_cell.angle_gamma   90.00
#
_symmetry.space_group_name_H-M   'P 1'
#
loop_
_entity.id
_entity.type
_entity.pdbx_description
1 polymer ?
#
loop_
_entity_poly.entity_id
_entity_poly.type
_entity_poly.pdbx_seq_one_letter_code
_entity_poly.pdbx_strand_id
1 'polypeptide(L)'
;MTKAQIVEEIRRAASQNGGKAPGWRKFLAETGIREADWLGVHWARWSDAVREAGLEPNQLNEAFPEEVLLDHLAELATELGRLPNRGDHRYREARGTPFPNNKVFARLGGQAQRVERLRQHCIDRPRWAGVVAYCDAFPSKRTASAEPSKDDAGVLGVVYMLKSGKHFKIGRSNALGRREYELSLQLPERAAVVHSINTDDPVGIEAYWHRRFELKRANGEWFSLEPKDVAAFRRRKFM
;
A
#
# COMPACT_ATOMS: atom_id res chain seq x y z
N MET A 1 9.50 15.67 -29.56
CA MET A 1 10.89 15.42 -29.13
C MET A 1 11.51 14.37 -30.03
N THR A 2 12.73 14.57 -30.52
CA THR A 2 13.40 13.55 -31.36
C THR A 2 14.15 12.53 -30.50
N LYS A 3 14.36 11.33 -31.05
CA LYS A 3 15.13 10.26 -30.39
C LYS A 3 16.53 10.74 -30.00
N ALA A 4 17.22 11.41 -30.91
CA ALA A 4 18.57 11.93 -30.71
C ALA A 4 18.63 12.98 -29.59
N GLN A 5 17.64 13.88 -29.50
CA GLN A 5 17.56 14.86 -28.42
C GLN A 5 17.44 14.20 -27.04
N ILE A 6 16.63 13.15 -26.94
CA ILE A 6 16.44 12.43 -25.67
C ILE A 6 17.72 11.69 -25.28
N VAL A 7 18.40 11.05 -26.23
CA VAL A 7 19.70 10.38 -26.00
C VAL A 7 20.74 11.38 -25.48
N GLU A 8 20.83 12.56 -26.08
CA GLU A 8 21.80 13.57 -25.66
C GLU A 8 21.48 14.14 -24.27
N GLU A 9 20.20 14.35 -23.96
CA GLU A 9 19.77 14.75 -22.62
C GLU A 9 20.06 13.66 -21.58
N ILE A 10 19.93 12.37 -21.93
CA ILE A 10 20.31 11.27 -21.03
C ILE A 10 21.81 11.33 -20.71
N ARG A 11 22.67 11.57 -21.72
CA ARG A 11 24.13 11.73 -21.51
C ARG A 11 24.44 12.95 -20.65
N ARG A 12 23.79 14.08 -20.91
CA ARG A 12 23.94 15.31 -20.12
C ARG A 12 23.58 15.06 -18.65
N ALA A 13 22.42 14.47 -18.39
CA ALA A 13 21.96 14.15 -17.04
C ALA A 13 22.86 13.12 -16.33
N ALA A 14 23.43 12.16 -17.07
CA ALA A 14 24.39 11.21 -16.51
C ALA A 14 25.72 11.87 -16.14
N SER A 15 26.22 12.80 -16.96
CA SER A 15 27.45 13.54 -16.68
C SER A 15 27.36 14.35 -15.38
N GLN A 16 26.18 14.91 -15.08
CA GLN A 16 25.90 15.65 -13.85
C GLN A 16 25.78 14.73 -12.61
N ASN A 17 25.56 13.43 -12.83
CA ASN A 17 25.37 12.41 -11.80
C ASN A 17 26.57 11.46 -11.67
N GLY A 18 27.78 11.93 -11.99
CA GLY A 18 29.01 11.14 -11.87
C GLY A 18 29.09 9.98 -12.87
N GLY A 19 28.51 10.15 -14.06
CA GLY A 19 28.51 9.16 -15.14
C GLY A 19 27.42 8.08 -15.01
N LYS A 20 26.55 8.14 -14.00
CA LYS A 20 25.46 7.17 -13.80
C LYS A 20 24.18 7.65 -14.46
N ALA A 21 23.53 6.76 -15.22
CA ALA A 21 22.26 7.06 -15.85
C ALA A 21 21.15 7.31 -14.81
N PRO A 22 20.39 8.42 -14.93
CA PRO A 22 19.27 8.67 -14.05
C PRO A 22 18.16 7.64 -14.28
N GLY A 23 17.41 7.32 -13.22
CA GLY A 23 16.11 6.67 -13.39
C GLY A 23 15.12 7.62 -14.07
N TRP A 24 14.15 7.09 -14.82
CA TRP A 24 13.23 7.89 -15.64
C TRP A 24 12.49 8.99 -14.85
N ARG A 25 12.16 8.76 -13.57
CA ARG A 25 11.52 9.78 -12.70
C ARG A 25 12.45 10.96 -12.41
N LYS A 26 13.72 10.68 -12.16
CA LYS A 26 14.74 11.70 -11.94
C LYS A 26 15.01 12.46 -13.24
N PHE A 27 15.09 11.75 -14.35
CA PHE A 27 15.22 12.35 -15.69
C PHE A 27 14.06 13.31 -16.02
N LEU A 28 12.81 12.90 -15.75
CA LEU A 28 11.64 13.78 -15.87
C LEU A 28 11.77 15.04 -14.99
N ALA A 29 12.17 14.87 -13.72
CA ALA A 29 12.32 16.00 -12.81
C ALA A 29 13.42 16.99 -13.24
N GLU A 30 14.50 16.50 -13.85
CA GLU A 30 15.65 17.31 -14.28
C GLU A 30 15.49 17.94 -15.66
N THR A 31 14.80 17.28 -16.58
CA THR A 31 14.72 17.70 -18.00
C THR A 31 13.32 18.11 -18.44
N GLY A 32 12.28 17.76 -17.68
CA GLY A 32 10.88 17.96 -18.06
C GLY A 32 10.37 17.01 -19.15
N ILE A 33 11.21 16.10 -19.66
CA ILE A 33 10.84 15.14 -20.70
C ILE A 33 9.97 14.04 -20.09
N ARG A 34 8.76 13.89 -20.60
CA ARG A 34 7.73 13.01 -20.04
C ARG A 34 7.91 11.58 -20.54
N GLU A 35 7.36 10.64 -19.77
CA GLU A 35 7.32 9.23 -20.16
C GLU A 35 6.65 9.05 -21.54
N ALA A 36 5.57 9.77 -21.82
CA ALA A 36 4.88 9.74 -23.12
C ALA A 36 5.73 10.26 -24.30
N ASP A 37 6.80 11.02 -24.06
CA ASP A 37 7.66 11.53 -25.13
C ASP A 37 8.62 10.46 -25.67
N TRP A 38 8.82 9.36 -24.94
CA TRP A 38 9.77 8.30 -25.30
C TRP A 38 9.20 6.87 -25.20
N LEU A 39 8.32 6.59 -24.24
CA LEU A 39 7.76 5.25 -24.00
C LEU A 39 6.79 4.87 -25.12
N GLY A 40 7.08 3.79 -25.83
CA GLY A 40 6.29 3.33 -26.98
C GLY A 40 6.44 4.19 -28.23
N VAL A 41 7.16 5.32 -28.15
CA VAL A 41 7.47 6.20 -29.29
C VAL A 41 8.85 5.85 -29.85
N HIS A 42 9.87 5.87 -28.98
CA HIS A 42 11.27 5.65 -29.34
C HIS A 42 11.83 4.37 -28.72
N TRP A 43 11.38 4.00 -27.51
CA TRP A 43 11.80 2.79 -26.81
C TRP A 43 10.63 2.15 -26.05
N ALA A 44 10.66 0.82 -25.92
CA ALA A 44 9.68 0.07 -25.12
C ALA A 44 10.01 0.12 -23.61
N ARG A 45 11.29 0.33 -23.24
CA ARG A 45 11.75 0.40 -21.85
C ARG A 45 12.80 1.49 -21.69
N TRP A 46 12.85 2.12 -20.51
CA TRP A 46 13.86 3.12 -20.18
C TRP A 46 15.30 2.58 -20.27
N SER A 47 15.51 1.30 -19.92
CA SER A 47 16.81 0.64 -20.03
C SER A 47 17.38 0.66 -21.45
N ASP A 48 16.51 0.63 -22.47
CA ASP A 48 16.93 0.61 -23.86
C ASP A 48 17.42 2.00 -24.29
N ALA A 49 16.74 3.06 -23.83
CA ALA A 49 17.16 4.44 -24.02
C ALA A 49 18.52 4.72 -23.37
N VAL A 50 18.73 4.20 -22.15
CA VAL A 50 19.99 4.32 -21.42
C VAL A 50 21.13 3.57 -22.13
N ARG A 51 20.86 2.35 -22.62
CA ARG A 51 21.86 1.56 -23.36
C ARG A 51 22.23 2.24 -24.68
N GLU A 52 21.27 2.83 -25.39
CA GLU A 52 21.53 3.58 -26.62
C GLU A 52 22.31 4.88 -26.37
N ALA A 53 22.16 5.48 -25.20
CA ALA A 53 23.02 6.58 -24.75
C ALA A 53 24.47 6.16 -24.45
N GLY A 54 24.79 4.86 -24.51
CA GLY A 54 26.11 4.32 -24.21
C GLY A 54 26.39 4.18 -22.72
N LEU A 55 25.33 4.12 -21.91
CA LEU A 55 25.42 4.03 -20.45
C LEU A 55 24.88 2.68 -19.96
N GLU A 56 25.34 2.27 -18.80
CA GLU A 56 24.83 1.07 -18.13
C GLU A 56 23.49 1.37 -17.42
N PRO A 57 22.41 0.61 -17.71
CA PRO A 57 21.15 0.73 -17.01
C PRO A 57 21.27 0.44 -15.51
N ASN A 58 20.44 1.11 -14.70
CA ASN A 58 20.39 0.85 -13.26
C ASN A 58 20.01 -0.62 -13.00
N GLN A 59 20.82 -1.29 -12.19
CA GLN A 59 20.53 -2.63 -11.72
C GLN A 59 19.40 -2.59 -10.69
N LEU A 60 18.49 -3.55 -10.76
CA LEU A 60 17.51 -3.76 -9.71
C LEU A 60 18.25 -4.29 -8.47
N ASN A 61 17.97 -3.73 -7.30
CA ASN A 61 18.51 -4.28 -6.05
C ASN A 61 18.06 -5.73 -5.91
N GLU A 62 18.98 -6.62 -5.54
CA GLU A 62 18.64 -7.99 -5.23
C GLU A 62 17.60 -8.05 -4.11
N ALA A 63 16.60 -8.92 -4.29
CA ALA A 63 15.62 -9.16 -3.25
C ALA A 63 16.34 -9.78 -2.04
N PHE A 64 16.08 -9.25 -0.85
CA PHE A 64 16.55 -9.89 0.39
C PHE A 64 16.15 -11.38 0.39
N PRO A 65 16.95 -12.30 0.91
CA PRO A 65 16.46 -13.65 1.22
C PRO A 65 15.36 -13.60 2.29
N GLU A 66 14.46 -14.58 2.32
CA GLU A 66 13.39 -14.64 3.35
C GLU A 66 13.99 -14.69 4.76
N GLU A 67 14.99 -15.54 4.98
CA GLU A 67 15.69 -15.71 6.26
C GLU A 67 16.28 -14.40 6.80
N VAL A 68 16.87 -13.59 5.91
CA VAL A 68 17.46 -12.29 6.28
C VAL A 68 16.39 -11.32 6.78
N LEU A 69 15.18 -11.34 6.20
CA LEU A 69 14.09 -10.53 6.74
C LEU A 69 13.58 -11.03 8.08
N LEU A 70 13.55 -12.35 8.27
CA LEU A 70 13.10 -12.94 9.53
C LEU A 70 14.12 -12.65 10.65
N ASP A 71 15.41 -12.62 10.34
CA ASP A 71 16.45 -12.16 11.27
C ASP A 71 16.26 -10.68 11.63
N HIS A 72 16.05 -9.79 10.65
CA HIS A 72 15.76 -8.38 10.94
C HIS A 72 14.48 -8.17 11.75
N LEU A 73 13.46 -9.00 11.56
CA LEU A 73 12.24 -8.97 12.37
C LEU A 73 12.51 -9.41 13.81
N ALA A 74 13.32 -10.46 14.00
CA ALA A 74 13.67 -10.96 15.33
C ALA A 74 14.54 -9.96 16.10
N GLU A 75 15.50 -9.32 15.44
CA GLU A 75 16.32 -8.24 16.01
C GLU A 75 15.43 -7.08 16.48
N LEU A 76 14.52 -6.62 15.62
CA LEU A 76 13.58 -5.55 15.97
C LEU A 76 12.63 -5.95 17.09
N ALA A 77 12.14 -7.20 17.10
CA ALA A 77 11.29 -7.70 18.18
C ALA A 77 12.03 -7.72 19.52
N THR A 78 13.31 -8.13 19.50
CA THR A 78 14.18 -8.18 20.67
C THR A 78 14.43 -6.79 21.24
N GLU A 79 14.78 -5.82 20.38
CA GLU A 79 15.00 -4.43 20.79
C GLU A 79 13.74 -3.77 21.38
N LEU A 80 12.56 -4.09 20.86
CA LEU A 80 11.29 -3.53 21.33
C LEU A 80 10.73 -4.25 22.55
N GLY A 81 11.19 -5.48 22.84
CA GLY A 81 10.57 -6.37 23.81
C GLY A 81 9.14 -6.79 23.45
N ARG A 82 8.76 -6.68 22.17
CA ARG A 82 7.43 -7.03 21.62
C ARG A 82 7.49 -7.20 20.11
N LEU A 83 6.46 -7.79 19.52
CA LEU A 83 6.35 -7.88 18.06
C LEU A 83 6.29 -6.49 17.39
N PRO A 84 7.04 -6.26 16.29
CA PRO A 84 7.03 -4.99 15.58
C PRO A 84 5.72 -4.73 14.83
N ASN A 85 5.31 -3.47 14.78
CA ASN A 85 4.19 -2.98 13.98
C ASN A 85 4.69 -2.10 12.80
N ARG A 86 3.77 -1.66 11.93
CA ARG A 86 4.12 -0.83 10.75
C ARG A 86 4.82 0.49 11.12
N GLY A 87 4.49 1.08 12.26
CA GLY A 87 5.11 2.30 12.76
C GLY A 87 6.55 2.06 13.21
N ASP A 88 6.82 0.94 13.88
CA ASP A 88 8.17 0.58 14.34
C ASP A 88 9.16 0.43 13.17
N HIS A 89 8.73 -0.21 12.07
CA HIS A 89 9.55 -0.34 10.87
C HIS A 89 9.93 1.02 10.27
N ARG A 90 8.97 1.95 10.19
CA ARG A 90 9.23 3.31 9.69
C ARG A 90 10.13 4.09 10.63
N TYR A 91 9.94 3.93 11.94
CA TYR A 91 10.76 4.58 12.95
C TYR A 91 12.23 4.11 12.87
N ARG A 92 12.46 2.81 12.63
CA ARG A 92 13.81 2.27 12.48
C ARG A 92 14.49 2.67 11.17
N GLU A 93 13.75 2.71 10.06
CA GLU A 93 14.23 3.22 8.77
C GLU A 93 14.75 4.67 8.89
N ALA A 94 14.05 5.51 9.66
CA ALA A 94 14.44 6.92 9.88
C ALA A 94 15.71 7.11 10.73
N ARG A 95 16.14 6.10 11.49
CA ARG A 95 17.35 6.16 12.35
C ARG A 95 18.65 5.85 11.60
N GLY A 96 18.60 5.66 10.28
CA GLY A 96 19.80 5.61 9.43
C GLY A 96 20.61 4.31 9.51
N THR A 97 20.17 3.31 10.27
CA THR A 97 20.73 1.96 10.19
C THR A 97 20.17 1.27 8.95
N PRO A 98 20.99 0.60 8.11
CA PRO A 98 20.49 -0.16 6.98
C PRO A 98 19.43 -1.17 7.44
N PHE A 99 18.17 -0.92 7.08
CA PHE A 99 17.04 -1.76 7.44
C PHE A 99 16.13 -1.92 6.22
N PRO A 100 15.60 -3.12 5.96
CA PRO A 100 14.72 -3.32 4.81
C PRO A 100 13.50 -2.41 4.88
N ASN A 101 13.09 -1.86 3.74
CA ASN A 101 11.87 -1.05 3.69
C ASN A 101 10.66 -1.88 4.13
N ASN A 102 9.73 -1.27 4.88
CA ASN A 102 8.52 -1.96 5.37
C ASN A 102 7.75 -2.72 4.27
N LYS A 103 7.78 -2.23 3.02
CA LYS A 103 7.14 -2.90 1.88
C LYS A 103 7.73 -4.28 1.57
N VAL A 104 9.02 -4.50 1.84
CA VAL A 104 9.68 -5.79 1.58
C VAL A 104 9.13 -6.88 2.50
N PHE A 105 8.76 -6.55 3.74
CA PHE A 105 8.15 -7.49 4.68
C PHE A 105 6.73 -7.91 4.29
N ALA A 106 6.06 -7.23 3.35
CA ALA A 106 4.74 -7.62 2.88
C ALA A 106 4.75 -8.99 2.18
N ARG A 107 5.89 -9.41 1.61
CA ARG A 107 6.04 -10.73 0.97
C ARG A 107 5.99 -11.89 1.97
N LEU A 108 6.26 -11.62 3.25
CA LEU A 108 6.12 -12.59 4.34
C LEU A 108 4.65 -12.79 4.75
N GLY A 109 3.71 -12.17 4.03
CA GLY A 109 2.27 -12.38 4.18
C GLY A 109 1.59 -11.41 5.15
N GLY A 110 0.35 -11.76 5.51
CA GLY A 110 -0.42 -11.04 6.52
C GLY A 110 0.22 -11.10 7.91
N GLN A 111 -0.28 -10.32 8.88
CA GLN A 111 0.31 -10.26 10.22
C GLN A 111 0.41 -11.64 10.90
N ALA A 112 -0.63 -12.47 10.84
CA ALA A 112 -0.61 -13.81 11.41
C ALA A 112 0.41 -14.73 10.72
N GLN A 113 0.49 -14.71 9.39
CA GLN A 113 1.47 -15.50 8.63
C GLN A 113 2.90 -15.05 8.93
N ARG A 114 3.13 -13.75 9.11
CA ARG A 114 4.45 -13.21 9.50
C ARG A 114 4.86 -13.66 10.88
N VAL A 115 3.93 -13.66 11.84
CA VAL A 115 4.19 -14.15 13.20
C VAL A 115 4.51 -15.64 13.18
N GLU A 116 3.77 -16.45 12.43
CA GLU A 116 4.04 -17.90 12.34
C GLU A 116 5.40 -18.18 11.69
N ARG A 117 5.71 -17.53 10.56
CA ARG A 117 7.02 -17.66 9.91
C ARG A 117 8.16 -17.20 10.82
N LEU A 118 7.97 -16.09 11.53
CA LEU A 118 8.95 -15.60 12.51
C LEU A 118 9.13 -16.59 13.64
N ARG A 119 8.04 -17.15 14.17
CA ARG A 119 8.07 -18.18 15.21
C ARG A 119 8.89 -19.39 14.76
N GLN A 120 8.59 -19.93 13.58
CA GLN A 120 9.31 -21.08 13.04
C GLN A 120 10.78 -20.79 12.78
N HIS A 121 11.11 -19.59 12.31
CA HIS A 121 12.51 -19.18 12.14
C HIS A 121 13.26 -19.08 13.47
N CYS A 122 12.57 -18.77 14.57
CA CYS A 122 13.17 -18.55 15.88
C CYS A 122 13.19 -19.79 16.79
N ILE A 123 12.32 -20.79 16.55
CA ILE A 123 12.06 -21.88 17.51
C ILE A 123 13.30 -22.70 17.86
N ASP A 124 14.14 -23.01 16.88
CA ASP A 124 15.36 -23.80 17.06
C ASP A 124 16.60 -22.94 17.36
N ARG A 125 16.42 -21.63 17.59
CA ARG A 125 17.53 -20.67 17.79
C ARG A 125 17.45 -20.13 19.22
N PRO A 126 18.28 -20.61 20.16
CA PRO A 126 18.25 -20.20 21.58
C PRO A 126 18.37 -18.69 21.76
N ARG A 127 19.16 -18.06 20.88
CA ARG A 127 19.33 -16.61 20.84
C ARG A 127 17.98 -15.89 20.80
N TRP A 128 16.98 -16.40 20.06
CA TRP A 128 15.69 -15.75 19.80
C TRP A 128 14.55 -16.26 20.70
N ALA A 129 14.85 -16.94 21.81
CA ALA A 129 13.83 -17.52 22.70
C ALA A 129 12.78 -16.49 23.17
N GLY A 130 13.18 -15.25 23.47
CA GLY A 130 12.26 -14.17 23.83
C GLY A 130 11.30 -13.80 22.69
N VAL A 131 11.74 -13.88 21.43
CA VAL A 131 10.91 -13.60 20.25
C VAL A 131 9.86 -14.69 20.07
N VAL A 132 10.21 -15.96 20.32
CA VAL A 132 9.25 -17.07 20.31
C VAL A 132 8.12 -16.81 21.32
N ALA A 133 8.46 -16.37 22.53
CA ALA A 133 7.45 -16.01 23.53
C ALA A 133 6.53 -14.86 23.07
N TYR A 134 7.06 -13.86 22.37
CA TYR A 134 6.23 -12.79 21.78
C TYR A 134 5.32 -13.31 20.67
N CYS A 135 5.79 -14.28 19.87
CA CYS A 135 4.97 -14.93 18.85
C CYS A 135 3.88 -15.83 19.47
N ASP A 136 4.19 -16.58 20.53
CA ASP A 136 3.24 -17.45 21.22
C ASP A 136 2.16 -16.64 21.94
N ALA A 137 2.52 -15.48 22.49
CA ALA A 137 1.58 -14.53 23.09
C ALA A 137 0.75 -13.77 22.05
N PHE A 138 1.08 -13.87 20.76
CA PHE A 138 0.30 -13.22 19.71
C PHE A 138 -1.07 -13.89 19.62
N PRO A 139 -2.18 -13.14 19.71
CA PRO A 139 -3.52 -13.68 19.55
C PRO A 139 -3.74 -14.06 18.08
N SER A 140 -3.28 -15.25 17.72
CA SER A 140 -3.61 -15.90 16.47
C SER A 140 -5.09 -16.28 16.54
N LYS A 141 -5.96 -15.66 15.74
CA LYS A 141 -7.20 -16.35 15.33
C LYS A 141 -6.73 -17.65 14.69
N ARG A 142 -6.74 -18.73 15.47
CA ARG A 142 -6.26 -20.08 15.14
C ARG A 142 -6.84 -20.46 13.78
N THR A 143 -5.98 -20.61 12.79
CA THR A 143 -6.31 -21.25 11.52
C THR A 143 -6.31 -22.75 11.77
N ALA A 144 -7.49 -23.31 12.05
CA ALA A 144 -7.76 -24.72 11.79
C ALA A 144 -8.63 -24.77 10.53
N SER A 145 -8.07 -25.38 9.48
CA SER A 145 -8.71 -26.00 8.31
C SER A 145 -10.14 -25.58 7.91
N ALA A 146 -10.24 -25.02 6.71
CA ALA A 146 -11.32 -25.20 5.73
C ALA A 146 -12.75 -25.37 6.27
N GLU A 147 -13.45 -24.25 6.45
CA GLU A 147 -14.79 -23.93 5.89
C GLU A 147 -15.11 -22.46 6.23
N PRO A 148 -15.95 -21.73 5.46
CA PRO A 148 -16.19 -20.31 5.68
C PRO A 148 -17.11 -20.14 6.89
N SER A 149 -16.55 -20.09 8.10
CA SER A 149 -17.32 -19.89 9.31
C SER A 149 -17.53 -18.40 9.61
N LYS A 150 -18.80 -18.01 9.47
CA LYS A 150 -19.47 -16.93 10.19
C LYS A 150 -18.88 -16.75 11.60
N ASP A 151 -18.10 -15.69 11.83
CA ASP A 151 -17.81 -15.08 13.15
C ASP A 151 -16.79 -13.92 13.01
N ASP A 152 -17.15 -12.92 12.19
CA ASP A 152 -16.56 -11.56 12.29
C ASP A 152 -17.46 -10.63 13.13
N ALA A 153 -18.22 -11.23 14.05
CA ALA A 153 -19.03 -10.53 15.03
C ALA A 153 -18.12 -9.87 16.08
N GLY A 154 -17.62 -8.66 15.79
CA GLY A 154 -17.05 -7.82 16.84
C GLY A 154 -16.40 -6.52 16.42
N VAL A 155 -15.94 -6.38 15.17
CA VAL A 155 -15.39 -5.10 14.68
C VAL A 155 -16.26 -4.62 13.53
N LEU A 156 -17.36 -3.95 13.86
CA LEU A 156 -18.19 -3.27 12.88
C LEU A 156 -17.33 -2.18 12.21
N GLY A 157 -16.93 -2.42 10.96
CA GLY A 157 -16.45 -1.40 10.05
C GLY A 157 -17.61 -0.56 9.52
N VAL A 158 -17.28 0.58 8.91
CA VAL A 158 -18.26 1.50 8.33
C VAL A 158 -17.94 1.71 6.87
N VAL A 159 -18.91 1.44 5.99
CA VAL A 159 -18.89 1.89 4.60
C VAL A 159 -19.76 3.13 4.48
N TYR A 160 -19.20 4.24 4.01
CA TYR A 160 -19.89 5.53 3.94
C TYR A 160 -19.93 6.06 2.51
N MET A 161 -20.96 6.86 2.24
CA MET A 161 -21.08 7.65 1.02
C MET A 161 -20.95 9.14 1.34
N LEU A 162 -19.97 9.80 0.73
CA LEU A 162 -19.83 11.26 0.75
C LEU A 162 -20.43 11.86 -0.50
N LYS A 163 -21.04 13.04 -0.39
CA LYS A 163 -21.45 13.87 -1.52
C LYS A 163 -20.62 15.15 -1.55
N SER A 164 -20.02 15.43 -2.70
CA SER A 164 -19.38 16.71 -3.01
C SER A 164 -19.92 17.20 -4.36
N GLY A 165 -20.72 18.28 -4.33
CA GLY A 165 -21.41 18.79 -5.52
C GLY A 165 -22.36 17.76 -6.14
N LYS A 166 -22.12 17.41 -7.42
CA LYS A 166 -22.86 16.38 -8.17
C LYS A 166 -22.23 14.97 -8.06
N HIS A 167 -21.08 14.86 -7.39
CA HIS A 167 -20.31 13.62 -7.31
C HIS A 167 -20.44 12.98 -5.93
N PHE A 168 -20.34 11.65 -5.92
CA PHE A 168 -20.43 10.82 -4.73
C PHE A 168 -19.18 9.99 -4.59
N LYS A 169 -18.67 9.85 -3.38
CA LYS A 169 -17.54 8.96 -3.07
C LYS A 169 -18.00 7.88 -2.11
N ILE A 170 -17.62 6.64 -2.38
CA ILE A 170 -17.87 5.50 -1.50
C ILE A 170 -16.53 5.07 -0.93
N GLY A 171 -16.42 5.06 0.39
CA GLY A 171 -15.20 4.65 1.09
C GLY A 171 -15.53 3.87 2.35
N ARG A 172 -14.52 3.25 2.94
CA ARG A 172 -14.65 2.47 4.17
C ARG A 172 -13.70 2.92 5.28
N SER A 173 -14.10 2.65 6.52
CA SER A 173 -13.30 2.83 7.73
C SER A 173 -13.38 1.57 8.58
N ASN A 174 -12.23 1.09 9.07
CA ASN A 174 -12.14 -0.10 9.92
C ASN A 174 -11.99 0.26 11.43
N ALA A 175 -12.27 1.51 11.82
CA ALA A 175 -12.11 1.98 13.19
C ALA A 175 -13.44 2.54 13.75
N LEU A 176 -13.91 1.93 14.83
CA LEU A 176 -15.03 2.40 15.66
C LEU A 176 -14.75 3.80 16.23
N GLY A 177 -15.70 4.71 16.04
CA GLY A 177 -15.99 5.82 16.96
C GLY A 177 -15.21 7.14 16.83
N ARG A 178 -13.93 7.18 16.41
CA ARG A 178 -13.17 8.46 16.38
C ARG A 178 -13.30 9.26 15.08
N ARG A 179 -13.53 8.60 13.94
CA ARG A 179 -13.39 9.27 12.64
C ARG A 179 -14.65 9.92 12.09
N GLU A 180 -15.84 9.58 12.56
CA GLU A 180 -17.04 10.35 12.19
C GLU A 180 -16.95 11.80 12.70
N TYR A 181 -16.31 11.99 13.86
CA TYR A 181 -16.04 13.31 14.44
C TYR A 181 -14.85 14.03 13.76
N GLU A 182 -13.81 13.31 13.35
CA GLU A 182 -12.66 13.92 12.65
C GLU A 182 -12.90 14.21 11.16
N LEU A 183 -13.71 13.40 10.46
CA LEU A 183 -14.07 13.62 9.05
C LEU A 183 -14.93 14.87 8.87
N SER A 184 -15.71 15.27 9.88
CA SER A 184 -16.46 16.54 9.84
C SER A 184 -15.57 17.77 10.11
N LEU A 185 -14.42 17.60 10.77
CA LEU A 185 -13.52 18.68 11.18
C LEU A 185 -12.46 19.06 10.12
N GLN A 186 -12.11 18.18 9.17
CA GLN A 186 -10.95 18.39 8.28
C GLN A 186 -11.26 18.60 6.79
N LEU A 187 -12.52 18.76 6.37
CA LEU A 187 -12.83 18.96 4.94
C LEU A 187 -13.05 20.45 4.62
N PRO A 188 -12.14 21.09 3.87
CA PRO A 188 -12.40 22.41 3.30
C PRO A 188 -13.40 22.23 2.16
N GLU A 189 -14.60 22.78 2.36
CA GLU A 189 -15.78 22.77 1.46
C GLU A 189 -16.64 21.48 1.41
N ARG A 190 -17.77 21.53 2.14
CA ARG A 190 -19.10 20.89 1.88
C ARG A 190 -19.17 19.42 1.42
N ALA A 191 -18.22 18.56 1.80
CA ALA A 191 -18.41 17.11 1.64
C ALA A 191 -19.33 16.57 2.76
N ALA A 192 -20.62 16.36 2.44
CA ALA A 192 -21.60 15.86 3.40
C ALA A 192 -21.69 14.32 3.35
N VAL A 193 -21.71 13.67 4.52
CA VAL A 193 -22.01 12.24 4.62
C VAL A 193 -23.48 12.01 4.27
N VAL A 194 -23.75 11.22 3.23
CA VAL A 194 -25.10 10.95 2.71
C VAL A 194 -25.77 9.80 3.45
N HIS A 195 -24.98 8.77 3.79
CA HIS A 195 -25.40 7.56 4.49
C HIS A 195 -24.16 6.75 4.91
N SER A 196 -24.28 6.01 6.00
CA SER A 196 -23.28 5.07 6.49
C SER A 196 -23.90 3.69 6.75
N ILE A 197 -23.13 2.64 6.46
CA ILE A 197 -23.50 1.23 6.64
C ILE A 197 -22.49 0.63 7.60
N ASN A 198 -22.94 0.30 8.81
CA ASN A 198 -22.16 -0.51 9.74
C ASN A 198 -22.21 -1.97 9.25
N THR A 199 -21.05 -2.60 9.15
CA THR A 199 -20.90 -3.97 8.66
C THR A 199 -19.63 -4.60 9.22
N ASP A 200 -19.67 -5.90 9.47
CA ASP A 200 -18.49 -6.70 9.81
C ASP A 200 -17.54 -6.90 8.62
N ASP A 201 -18.03 -6.81 7.39
CA ASP A 201 -17.24 -6.87 6.14
C ASP A 201 -17.21 -5.54 5.36
N PRO A 202 -16.48 -4.52 5.85
CA PRO A 202 -16.37 -3.23 5.15
C PRO A 202 -15.67 -3.35 3.80
N VAL A 203 -14.83 -4.37 3.59
CA VAL A 203 -14.07 -4.58 2.35
C VAL A 203 -14.99 -5.10 1.25
N GLY A 204 -15.75 -6.15 1.53
CA GLY A 204 -16.68 -6.73 0.56
C GLY A 204 -17.83 -5.81 0.23
N ILE A 205 -18.38 -5.09 1.22
CA ILE A 205 -19.46 -4.11 0.97
C ILE A 205 -18.97 -2.92 0.13
N GLU A 206 -17.75 -2.41 0.37
CA GLU A 206 -17.15 -1.38 -0.49
C GLU A 206 -16.97 -1.91 -1.92
N ALA A 207 -16.35 -3.08 -2.09
CA ALA A 207 -16.09 -3.67 -3.39
C ALA A 207 -17.38 -3.93 -4.18
N TYR A 208 -18.45 -4.37 -3.51
CA TYR A 208 -19.77 -4.54 -4.10
C TYR A 208 -20.31 -3.24 -4.69
N TRP A 209 -20.25 -2.14 -3.93
CA TRP A 209 -20.76 -0.85 -4.41
C TRP A 209 -19.89 -0.22 -5.49
N HIS A 210 -18.57 -0.36 -5.40
CA HIS A 210 -17.64 0.05 -6.47
C HIS A 210 -17.92 -0.70 -7.77
N ARG A 211 -18.15 -2.02 -7.70
CA ARG A 211 -18.51 -2.84 -8.87
C ARG A 211 -19.89 -2.46 -9.41
N ARG A 212 -20.87 -2.27 -8.53
CA ARG A 212 -22.25 -1.91 -8.93
C ARG A 212 -22.34 -0.54 -9.61
N PHE A 213 -21.46 0.40 -9.25
CA PHE A 213 -21.43 1.75 -9.83
C PHE A 213 -20.25 1.98 -10.78
N GLU A 214 -19.57 0.92 -11.20
CA GLU A 214 -18.37 1.00 -12.07
C GLU A 214 -18.65 1.77 -13.37
N LEU A 215 -19.82 1.54 -13.98
CA LEU A 215 -20.25 2.24 -15.20
C LEU A 215 -20.56 3.73 -14.99
N LYS A 216 -20.64 4.19 -13.75
CA LYS A 216 -20.95 5.58 -13.35
C LYS A 216 -19.75 6.26 -12.71
N ARG A 217 -18.56 5.67 -12.85
CA ARG A 217 -17.32 6.20 -12.31
C ARG A 217 -16.92 7.46 -13.06
N ALA A 218 -16.65 8.53 -12.31
CA ALA A 218 -16.10 9.76 -12.83
C ALA A 218 -14.56 9.71 -12.63
N ASN A 219 -13.98 10.72 -11.95
CA ASN A 219 -12.54 10.78 -11.72
C ASN A 219 -12.12 10.09 -10.42
N GLY A 220 -11.31 9.04 -10.52
CA GLY A 220 -10.70 8.35 -9.36
C GLY A 220 -11.69 7.54 -8.52
N GLU A 221 -11.92 7.95 -7.27
CA GLU A 221 -12.84 7.29 -6.31
C GLU A 221 -14.25 7.94 -6.28
N TRP A 222 -14.56 8.78 -7.27
CA TRP A 222 -15.83 9.51 -7.36
C TRP A 222 -16.75 8.94 -8.44
N PHE A 223 -18.05 8.99 -8.18
CA PHE A 223 -19.14 8.47 -9.00
C PHE A 223 -20.17 9.56 -9.31
N SER A 224 -20.72 9.54 -10.53
CA SER A 224 -21.87 10.34 -10.93
C SER A 224 -23.16 9.53 -10.71
N LEU A 225 -23.66 9.53 -9.47
CA LEU A 225 -24.83 8.74 -9.07
C LEU A 225 -26.14 9.50 -9.27
N GLU A 226 -27.15 8.80 -9.76
CA GLU A 226 -28.53 9.31 -9.88
C GLU A 226 -29.29 9.11 -8.57
N PRO A 227 -30.41 9.83 -8.33
CA PRO A 227 -31.21 9.68 -7.11
C PRO A 227 -31.62 8.23 -6.80
N LYS A 228 -31.89 7.42 -7.84
CA LYS A 228 -32.22 5.98 -7.70
C LYS A 228 -31.06 5.15 -7.15
N ASP A 229 -29.81 5.51 -7.47
CA ASP A 229 -28.61 4.82 -7.00
C ASP A 229 -28.31 5.17 -5.55
N VAL A 230 -28.45 6.46 -5.20
CA VAL A 230 -28.33 6.93 -3.81
C VAL A 230 -29.42 6.29 -2.94
N ALA A 231 -30.64 6.16 -3.46
CA ALA A 231 -31.71 5.44 -2.78
C ALA A 231 -31.43 3.93 -2.65
N ALA A 232 -30.72 3.31 -3.59
CA ALA A 232 -30.28 1.93 -3.46
C ALA A 232 -29.24 1.76 -2.35
N PHE A 233 -28.28 2.69 -2.25
CA PHE A 233 -27.29 2.70 -1.16
C PHE A 233 -27.93 2.95 0.22
N ARG A 234 -28.85 3.91 0.33
CA ARG A 234 -29.60 4.23 1.56
C ARG A 234 -30.52 3.13 2.06
N ARG A 235 -31.02 2.28 1.17
CA ARG A 235 -31.95 1.19 1.51
C ARG A 235 -31.30 0.10 2.35
N ARG A 236 -29.97 -0.02 2.33
CA ARG A 236 -29.25 -1.02 3.12
C ARG A 236 -28.98 -0.48 4.51
N LYS A 237 -29.61 -1.09 5.52
CA LYS A 237 -29.41 -0.81 6.94
C LYS A 237 -29.00 -2.10 7.62
N PHE A 238 -27.74 -2.14 8.09
CA PHE A 238 -27.16 -3.15 8.97
C PHE A 238 -27.15 -4.61 8.45
N MET A 239 -25.97 -5.19 8.29
CA MET A 239 -25.75 -6.63 8.19
C MET A 239 -24.45 -6.97 8.91
#